data_AF-A0A6G0WP32-F1
#
_entry.id   AF-A0A6G0WP32-F1
#
_cell.length_a   1.000
_cell.length_b   1.000
_cell.length_c   1.000
_cell.angle_alpha   90.00
_cell.angle_beta   90.00
_cell.angle_gamma   90.00
#
_symmetry.space_group_name_H-M   'P 1'
#
loop_
_entity.id
_entity.type
_entity.pdbx_description
1 polymer ?
#
loop_
_entity_poly.entity_id
_entity_poly.type
_entity_poly.pdbx_seq_one_letter_code
_entity_poly.pdbx_strand_id
1 'polypeptide(L)'
;MFLKADESVCLVALSNSYDHYCAIGRKLGVNVAKAKERGTWLHIDGYLSPYDWCNIDNATDPNAFVASSALEHKEKDLKMLFVRIRDFVTQASTPACIAIDDVSSLTAQYGECLVLNFLRYCRYLALETNSTLVVLNHADTDKNFLTASLVDLSTFVYSVRGLESGYCKDIHGSVTQSRRIFSVDDIKHANTPSTFQYKLVEHGLRRIHGGIDA
;
A
#
# COMPACT_ATOMS: atom_id res chain seq x y z
N MET A 1 -4.53 -1.43 13.76
CA MET A 1 -5.26 -1.07 12.53
C MET A 1 -5.57 0.41 12.65
N PHE A 2 -5.06 1.25 11.74
CA PHE A 2 -5.11 2.72 11.80
C PHE A 2 -6.52 3.27 12.15
N LEU A 3 -7.57 2.80 11.45
CA LEU A 3 -8.95 3.21 11.73
C LEU A 3 -9.48 2.87 13.14
N LYS A 4 -8.91 1.86 13.83
CA LYS A 4 -9.27 1.56 15.23
C LYS A 4 -8.60 2.52 16.22
N ALA A 5 -7.52 3.17 15.79
CA ALA A 5 -6.81 4.18 16.55
C ALA A 5 -7.28 5.61 16.18
N ASP A 6 -8.42 5.73 15.48
CA ASP A 6 -8.97 6.99 14.96
C ASP A 6 -8.00 7.78 14.06
N GLU A 7 -7.05 7.09 13.43
CA GLU A 7 -6.11 7.69 12.48
C GLU A 7 -6.72 7.77 11.07
N SER A 8 -6.26 8.76 10.31
CA SER A 8 -6.70 8.97 8.92
C SER A 8 -6.07 7.96 7.97
N VAL A 9 -6.81 7.51 6.96
CA VAL A 9 -6.31 6.56 5.96
C VAL A 9 -6.60 7.06 4.55
N CYS A 10 -5.54 7.18 3.75
CA CYS A 10 -5.62 7.42 2.31
C CYS A 10 -5.31 6.11 1.59
N LEU A 11 -6.32 5.53 0.93
CA LEU A 11 -6.16 4.30 0.16
C LEU A 11 -6.23 4.60 -1.35
N VAL A 12 -5.14 4.30 -2.06
CA VAL A 12 -5.09 4.19 -3.51
C VAL A 12 -5.41 2.74 -3.88
N ALA A 13 -6.66 2.48 -4.26
CA ALA A 13 -7.19 1.15 -4.54
C ALA A 13 -7.21 0.90 -6.05
N LEU A 14 -6.27 0.09 -6.52
CA LEU A 14 -6.03 -0.20 -7.94
C LEU A 14 -6.50 -1.60 -8.34
N SER A 15 -6.74 -2.48 -7.37
CA SER A 15 -7.06 -3.90 -7.61
C SER A 15 -8.45 -4.33 -7.12
N ASN A 16 -9.09 -3.55 -6.23
CA ASN A 16 -10.38 -3.88 -5.64
C ASN A 16 -11.26 -2.65 -5.49
N SER A 17 -12.58 -2.84 -5.45
CA SER A 17 -13.56 -1.76 -5.30
C SER A 17 -13.68 -1.23 -3.87
N TYR A 18 -14.28 -0.05 -3.71
CA TYR A 18 -14.64 0.50 -2.40
C TYR A 18 -15.45 -0.48 -1.53
N ASP A 19 -16.43 -1.17 -2.11
CA ASP A 19 -17.29 -2.12 -1.39
C ASP A 19 -16.52 -3.31 -0.82
N HIS A 20 -15.45 -3.74 -1.52
CA HIS A 20 -14.55 -4.77 -1.03
C HIS A 20 -13.88 -4.33 0.28
N TYR A 21 -13.31 -3.12 0.34
CA TYR A 21 -12.70 -2.59 1.56
C TYR A 21 -13.72 -2.33 2.66
N CYS A 22 -14.95 -1.92 2.33
CA CYS A 22 -16.05 -1.85 3.30
C CYS A 22 -16.39 -3.22 3.90
N ALA A 23 -16.42 -4.28 3.10
CA ALA A 23 -16.66 -5.64 3.56
C ALA A 23 -15.50 -6.16 4.44
N ILE A 24 -14.24 -5.95 4.03
CA ILE A 24 -13.07 -6.30 4.84
C ILE A 24 -13.06 -5.52 6.14
N GLY A 25 -13.31 -4.21 6.10
CA GLY A 25 -13.39 -3.37 7.28
C GLY A 25 -14.39 -3.92 8.29
N ARG A 26 -15.61 -4.26 7.86
CA ARG A 26 -16.63 -4.87 8.73
C ARG A 26 -16.14 -6.18 9.35
N LYS A 27 -15.50 -7.06 8.57
CA LYS A 27 -14.91 -8.31 9.10
C LYS A 27 -13.81 -8.06 10.13
N LEU A 28 -13.04 -6.99 9.99
CA LEU A 28 -11.99 -6.58 10.94
C LEU A 28 -12.53 -5.73 12.11
N GLY A 29 -13.84 -5.47 12.16
CA GLY A 29 -14.48 -4.70 13.23
C GLY A 29 -14.32 -3.18 13.09
N VAL A 30 -14.21 -2.66 11.87
CA VAL A 30 -14.22 -1.21 11.57
C VAL A 30 -15.29 -0.86 10.53
N ASN A 31 -15.83 0.35 10.60
CA ASN A 31 -16.79 0.85 9.61
C ASN A 31 -16.13 1.90 8.69
N VAL A 32 -15.72 1.44 7.51
CA VAL A 32 -15.04 2.27 6.50
C VAL A 32 -15.98 3.35 5.92
N ALA A 33 -17.26 3.05 5.73
CA ALA A 33 -18.25 4.02 5.29
C ALA A 33 -18.38 5.19 6.27
N LYS A 34 -18.51 4.88 7.57
CA LYS A 34 -18.55 5.88 8.62
C LYS A 34 -17.24 6.67 8.72
N ALA A 35 -16.08 6.06 8.42
CA ALA A 35 -14.80 6.78 8.40
C ALA A 35 -14.71 7.76 7.22
N LYS A 36 -15.25 7.36 6.06
CA LYS A 36 -15.35 8.22 4.87
C LYS A 36 -16.27 9.42 5.12
N GLU A 37 -17.43 9.20 5.73
CA GLU A 37 -18.36 10.28 6.13
C GLU A 37 -17.73 11.28 7.11
N ARG A 38 -16.85 10.82 8.00
CA ARG A 38 -16.10 11.68 8.94
C ARG A 38 -14.90 12.39 8.30
N GLY A 39 -14.58 12.10 7.04
CA GLY A 39 -13.39 12.64 6.38
C GLY A 39 -12.07 12.03 6.84
N THR A 40 -12.07 10.95 7.63
CA THR A 40 -10.84 10.25 8.07
C THR A 40 -10.45 9.11 7.10
N TRP A 41 -11.19 8.95 6.01
CA TRP A 41 -10.89 7.97 4.95
C TRP A 41 -11.00 8.62 3.57
N LEU A 42 -9.87 8.72 2.87
CA LEU A 42 -9.85 9.04 1.44
C LEU A 42 -9.73 7.76 0.64
N HIS A 43 -10.70 7.52 -0.23
CA HIS A 43 -10.66 6.45 -1.23
C HIS A 43 -10.35 7.04 -2.60
N ILE A 44 -9.26 6.60 -3.22
CA ILE A 44 -8.93 6.87 -4.61
C ILE A 44 -9.17 5.57 -5.36
N ASP A 45 -10.27 5.52 -6.12
CA ASP A 45 -10.75 4.31 -6.79
C ASP A 45 -10.13 4.19 -8.19
N GLY A 46 -8.98 3.53 -8.28
CA GLY A 46 -8.35 3.20 -9.55
C GLY A 46 -8.85 1.89 -10.16
N TYR A 47 -9.82 1.20 -9.54
CA TYR A 47 -10.36 -0.07 -10.02
C TYR A 47 -11.61 0.13 -10.87
N LEU A 48 -12.65 0.81 -10.34
CA LEU A 48 -13.87 1.14 -11.09
C LEU A 48 -13.74 2.44 -11.88
N SER A 49 -12.97 3.39 -11.37
CA SER A 49 -12.74 4.70 -11.99
C SER A 49 -11.24 4.91 -12.28
N PRO A 50 -10.63 4.03 -13.10
CA PRO A 50 -9.20 4.09 -13.35
C PRO A 50 -8.82 5.49 -13.83
N TYR A 51 -7.80 6.06 -13.20
CA TYR A 51 -7.23 7.34 -13.59
C TYR A 51 -8.13 8.57 -13.34
N ASP A 52 -9.06 8.48 -12.38
CA ASP A 52 -9.92 9.61 -11.97
C ASP A 52 -9.14 10.87 -11.56
N TRP A 53 -7.86 10.71 -11.21
CA TRP A 53 -6.93 11.75 -10.80
C TRP A 53 -6.25 12.48 -11.97
N CYS A 54 -6.36 12.01 -13.21
CA CYS A 54 -5.62 12.54 -14.36
C CYS A 54 -6.21 13.83 -14.94
N ASN A 55 -7.50 14.09 -14.77
CA ASN A 55 -8.19 15.20 -15.43
C ASN A 55 -8.97 16.07 -14.42
N ILE A 56 -8.27 17.02 -13.78
CA ILE A 56 -8.91 18.02 -12.91
C ILE A 56 -9.34 19.27 -13.71
N ASP A 57 -8.76 19.49 -14.90
CA ASP A 57 -8.91 20.77 -15.63
C ASP A 57 -9.93 20.75 -16.79
N ASN A 58 -10.34 19.59 -17.33
CA ASN A 58 -11.20 19.51 -18.52
C ASN A 58 -12.26 18.40 -18.45
N ALA A 59 -13.24 18.53 -17.56
CA ALA A 59 -14.46 17.72 -17.57
C ALA A 59 -15.44 18.21 -18.66
N THR A 60 -15.13 18.00 -19.94
CA THR A 60 -16.08 18.21 -21.05
C THR A 60 -16.72 16.92 -21.55
N ASP A 61 -16.13 15.76 -21.23
CA ASP A 61 -16.78 14.45 -21.31
C ASP A 61 -16.81 13.84 -19.89
N PRO A 62 -17.99 13.69 -19.26
CA PRO A 62 -18.13 13.12 -17.92
C PRO A 62 -17.60 11.70 -17.76
N ASN A 63 -17.33 10.98 -18.86
CA ASN A 63 -17.03 9.55 -18.84
C ASN A 63 -15.67 9.15 -19.44
N ALA A 64 -14.87 10.09 -19.95
CA ALA A 64 -13.59 9.76 -20.60
C ALA A 64 -12.39 10.06 -19.68
N PHE A 65 -12.00 9.09 -18.85
CA PHE A 65 -10.68 9.05 -18.23
C PHE A 65 -9.76 8.23 -19.13
N VAL A 66 -8.83 8.89 -19.82
CA VAL A 66 -7.79 8.23 -20.60
C VAL A 66 -6.45 8.55 -19.96
N ALA A 67 -5.79 7.55 -19.37
CA ALA A 67 -4.43 7.72 -18.89
C ALA A 67 -3.52 8.15 -20.05
N SER A 68 -2.66 9.12 -19.77
CA SER A 68 -1.92 9.76 -20.84
C SER A 68 -0.85 8.84 -21.42
N SER A 69 -0.68 8.86 -22.74
CA SER A 69 0.34 8.06 -23.44
C SER A 69 1.69 8.77 -23.55
N ALA A 70 1.69 10.10 -23.66
CA ALA A 70 2.89 10.92 -23.71
C ALA A 70 3.56 11.05 -22.34
N LEU A 71 4.91 11.02 -22.30
CA LEU A 71 5.69 11.00 -21.06
C LEU A 71 5.40 12.20 -20.14
N GLU A 72 5.38 13.41 -20.69
CA GLU A 72 5.09 14.66 -19.94
C GLU A 72 3.71 14.63 -19.27
N HIS A 73 2.74 13.97 -19.89
CA HIS A 73 1.40 13.83 -19.36
C HIS A 73 1.31 12.71 -18.31
N LYS A 74 2.09 11.62 -18.47
CA LYS A 74 2.25 10.58 -17.44
C LYS A 74 2.82 11.13 -16.13
N GLU A 75 3.79 12.04 -16.23
CA GLU A 75 4.33 12.75 -15.06
C GLU A 75 3.28 13.66 -14.41
N LYS A 76 2.49 14.38 -15.23
CA LYS A 76 1.37 15.18 -14.74
C LYS A 76 0.35 14.31 -13.98
N ASP A 77 -0.03 13.17 -14.54
CA ASP A 77 -1.01 12.24 -13.96
C ASP A 77 -0.61 11.79 -12.54
N LEU A 78 0.62 11.27 -12.39
CA LEU A 78 1.12 10.85 -11.07
C LEU A 78 1.34 12.02 -10.12
N LYS A 79 1.68 13.21 -10.63
CA LYS A 79 1.76 14.44 -9.83
C LYS A 79 0.39 14.83 -9.29
N MET A 80 -0.67 14.71 -10.07
CA MET A 80 -2.04 15.00 -9.62
C MET A 80 -2.51 14.00 -8.56
N LEU A 81 -2.19 12.71 -8.76
CA LEU A 81 -2.41 11.69 -7.74
C LEU A 81 -1.69 12.05 -6.43
N PHE A 82 -0.41 12.43 -6.50
CA PHE A 82 0.36 12.86 -5.33
C PHE A 82 -0.25 14.09 -4.65
N VAL A 83 -0.67 15.11 -5.40
CA VAL A 83 -1.30 16.31 -4.87
C VAL A 83 -2.56 15.95 -4.08
N ARG A 84 -3.42 15.07 -4.60
CA ARG A 84 -4.62 14.60 -3.91
C ARG A 84 -4.30 13.88 -2.59
N ILE A 85 -3.27 13.04 -2.59
CA ILE A 85 -2.78 12.36 -1.36
C ILE A 85 -2.24 13.38 -0.36
N ARG A 86 -1.38 14.29 -0.82
CA ARG A 86 -0.78 15.35 0.01
C ARG A 86 -1.85 16.19 0.67
N ASP A 87 -2.82 16.69 -0.08
CA ASP A 87 -3.83 17.61 0.43
C ASP A 87 -4.63 16.93 1.56
N PHE A 88 -5.01 15.67 1.41
CA PHE A 88 -5.64 14.89 2.47
C PHE A 88 -4.74 14.69 3.69
N VAL A 89 -3.49 14.24 3.50
CA VAL A 89 -2.56 13.95 4.59
C VAL A 89 -2.21 15.21 5.38
N THR A 90 -2.03 16.35 4.71
CA THR A 90 -1.72 17.64 5.37
C THR A 90 -2.91 18.27 6.10
N GLN A 91 -4.14 17.91 5.72
CA GLN A 91 -5.36 18.38 6.39
C GLN A 91 -5.78 17.45 7.55
N ALA A 92 -5.20 16.25 7.64
CA ALA A 92 -5.49 15.32 8.71
C ALA A 92 -5.02 15.87 10.07
N SER A 93 -5.86 15.73 11.09
CA SER A 93 -5.53 16.15 12.47
C SER A 93 -4.55 15.22 13.18
N THR A 94 -4.32 14.03 12.64
CA THR A 94 -3.41 13.01 13.15
C THR A 94 -2.53 12.51 12.01
N PRO A 95 -1.39 11.87 12.32
CA PRO A 95 -0.67 11.07 11.34
C PRO A 95 -1.61 10.15 10.56
N ALA A 96 -1.36 10.05 9.26
CA ALA A 96 -2.17 9.26 8.35
C ALA A 96 -1.46 7.96 7.93
N CYS A 97 -2.23 7.01 7.42
CA CYS A 97 -1.72 5.89 6.66
C CYS A 97 -1.98 6.10 5.18
N ILE A 98 -0.91 6.20 4.39
CA ILE A 98 -0.95 6.21 2.93
C ILE A 98 -0.78 4.75 2.49
N ALA A 99 -1.85 4.14 1.98
CA ALA A 99 -1.84 2.76 1.50
C ALA A 99 -2.00 2.73 -0.02
N ILE A 100 -1.11 2.03 -0.73
CA ILE A 100 -1.16 1.84 -2.18
C ILE A 100 -1.32 0.34 -2.46
N ASP A 101 -2.48 -0.03 -3.02
CA ASP A 101 -2.93 -1.41 -3.19
C ASP A 101 -3.55 -1.61 -4.58
N ASP A 102 -2.82 -2.04 -5.61
CA ASP A 102 -1.43 -2.52 -5.68
C ASP A 102 -0.65 -1.76 -6.80
N VAL A 103 0.67 -1.65 -6.67
CA VAL A 103 1.49 -0.83 -7.60
C VAL A 103 1.67 -1.42 -9.00
N SER A 104 1.33 -2.68 -9.24
CA SER A 104 1.52 -3.31 -10.56
C SER A 104 0.73 -2.58 -11.65
N SER A 105 -0.50 -2.13 -11.35
CA SER A 105 -1.33 -1.37 -12.30
C SER A 105 -0.70 -0.01 -12.65
N LEU A 106 -0.14 0.70 -11.67
CA LEU A 106 0.59 1.95 -11.94
C LEU A 106 1.85 1.68 -12.76
N THR A 107 2.56 0.61 -12.47
CA THR A 107 3.80 0.25 -13.18
C THR A 107 3.51 -0.10 -14.62
N ALA A 108 2.45 -0.87 -14.88
CA ALA A 108 2.03 -1.22 -16.23
C ALA A 108 1.68 0.02 -17.06
N GLN A 109 1.02 1.01 -16.45
CA GLN A 109 0.60 2.23 -17.16
C GLN A 109 1.72 3.26 -17.32
N TYR A 110 2.45 3.55 -16.24
CA TYR A 110 3.37 4.70 -16.17
C TYR A 110 4.84 4.32 -16.29
N GLY A 111 5.19 3.03 -16.11
CA GLY A 111 6.55 2.53 -16.09
C GLY A 111 7.23 2.67 -14.72
N GLU A 112 8.20 1.79 -14.45
CA GLU A 112 8.85 1.65 -13.13
C GLU A 112 9.48 2.96 -12.64
N CYS A 113 10.18 3.70 -13.50
CA CYS A 113 10.88 4.93 -13.10
C CYS A 113 9.93 6.02 -12.58
N LEU A 114 8.80 6.24 -13.26
CA LEU A 114 7.83 7.26 -12.86
C LEU A 114 7.10 6.85 -11.58
N VAL A 115 6.74 5.57 -11.46
CA VAL A 115 6.12 5.05 -10.23
C VAL A 115 7.08 5.14 -9.05
N LEU A 116 8.36 4.80 -9.22
CA LEU A 116 9.36 4.96 -8.16
C LEU A 116 9.54 6.41 -7.73
N ASN A 117 9.53 7.36 -8.66
CA ASN A 117 9.57 8.79 -8.32
C ASN A 117 8.32 9.21 -7.52
N PHE A 118 7.13 8.80 -7.95
CA PHE A 118 5.88 9.02 -7.21
C PHE A 118 5.94 8.44 -5.78
N LEU A 119 6.42 7.21 -5.62
CA LEU A 119 6.56 6.56 -4.31
C LEU A 119 7.60 7.25 -3.42
N ARG A 120 8.67 7.79 -3.99
CA ARG A 120 9.65 8.62 -3.24
C ARG A 120 9.01 9.89 -2.69
N TYR A 121 8.17 10.56 -3.47
CA TYR A 121 7.41 11.72 -2.99
C TYR A 121 6.42 11.33 -1.88
N CYS A 122 5.71 10.20 -2.03
CA CYS A 122 4.82 9.69 -0.98
C CYS A 122 5.58 9.35 0.31
N ARG A 123 6.77 8.76 0.20
CA ARG A 123 7.64 8.47 1.35
C ARG A 123 8.12 9.75 2.02
N TYR A 124 8.55 10.74 1.24
CA TYR A 124 8.96 12.03 1.77
C TYR A 124 7.80 12.69 2.55
N LEU A 125 6.61 12.76 1.95
CA LEU A 125 5.40 13.24 2.62
C LEU A 125 5.11 12.48 3.92
N ALA A 126 5.23 11.16 3.90
CA ALA A 126 5.00 10.33 5.08
C ALA A 126 5.98 10.69 6.21
N LEU A 127 7.26 10.87 5.90
CA LEU A 127 8.28 11.26 6.88
C LEU A 127 8.03 12.66 7.46
N GLU A 128 7.74 13.65 6.60
CA GLU A 128 7.51 15.03 7.03
C GLU A 128 6.26 15.17 7.92
N THR A 129 5.26 14.33 7.72
CA THR A 129 3.98 14.38 8.45
C THR A 129 3.89 13.34 9.57
N ASN A 130 4.98 12.62 9.85
CA ASN A 130 5.03 11.48 10.77
C ASN A 130 3.98 10.39 10.45
N SER A 131 3.54 10.32 9.20
CA SER A 131 2.59 9.37 8.64
C SER A 131 3.29 8.08 8.21
N THR A 132 2.51 7.03 7.93
CA THR A 132 3.03 5.74 7.44
C THR A 132 2.70 5.56 5.96
N LEU A 133 3.69 5.13 5.16
CA LEU A 133 3.47 4.64 3.80
C LEU A 133 3.50 3.12 3.77
N VAL A 134 2.44 2.49 3.24
CA VAL A 134 2.33 1.06 3.00
C VAL A 134 2.11 0.83 1.51
N VAL A 135 2.94 -0.02 0.91
CA VAL A 135 2.91 -0.32 -0.52
C VAL A 135 2.78 -1.82 -0.70
N LEU A 136 1.74 -2.27 -1.39
CA LEU A 136 1.65 -3.64 -1.89
C LEU A 136 2.31 -3.71 -3.27
N ASN A 137 3.09 -4.78 -3.49
CA ASN A 137 3.69 -5.13 -4.78
C ASN A 137 3.64 -6.65 -4.94
N HIS A 138 3.05 -7.13 -6.04
CA HIS A 138 3.12 -8.53 -6.43
C HIS A 138 4.52 -8.87 -6.96
N ALA A 139 5.25 -9.73 -6.22
CA ALA A 139 6.62 -10.15 -6.53
C ALA A 139 6.68 -11.62 -7.00
N ASP A 140 5.58 -12.12 -7.56
CA ASP A 140 5.42 -13.45 -8.16
C ASP A 140 5.90 -13.50 -9.62
N THR A 141 6.00 -12.35 -10.30
CA THR A 141 6.76 -12.20 -11.55
C THR A 141 8.25 -12.02 -11.26
N ASP A 142 9.13 -12.39 -12.20
CA ASP A 142 10.60 -12.32 -12.07
C ASP A 142 11.08 -11.07 -11.32
N LYS A 143 12.12 -11.23 -10.47
CA LYS A 143 12.71 -10.15 -9.66
C LYS A 143 13.08 -8.95 -10.53
N ASN A 144 12.14 -8.04 -10.67
CA ASN A 144 12.29 -6.85 -11.49
C ASN A 144 12.99 -5.75 -10.68
N PHE A 145 13.54 -4.80 -11.42
CA PHE A 145 14.20 -3.62 -10.88
C PHE A 145 13.31 -2.87 -9.88
N LEU A 146 12.00 -2.85 -10.09
CA LEU A 146 11.02 -2.30 -9.16
C LEU A 146 11.08 -2.95 -7.77
N THR A 147 11.03 -4.28 -7.67
CA THR A 147 11.03 -4.98 -6.38
C THR A 147 12.29 -4.67 -5.57
N ALA A 148 13.46 -4.68 -6.21
CA ALA A 148 14.72 -4.32 -5.54
C ALA A 148 14.71 -2.85 -5.07
N SER A 149 14.20 -1.94 -5.90
CA SER A 149 14.09 -0.52 -5.57
C SER A 149 13.10 -0.26 -4.42
N LEU A 150 11.99 -1.00 -4.35
CA LEU A 150 11.03 -0.90 -3.25
C LEU A 150 11.63 -1.41 -1.93
N VAL A 151 12.38 -2.52 -1.98
CA VAL A 151 13.12 -3.03 -0.82
C VAL A 151 14.13 -1.99 -0.34
N ASP A 152 14.81 -1.29 -1.26
CA ASP A 152 15.75 -0.23 -0.92
C ASP A 152 15.08 0.98 -0.27
N LEU A 153 13.89 1.35 -0.76
CA LEU A 153 13.09 2.47 -0.26
C LEU A 153 12.46 2.20 1.12
N SER A 154 12.25 0.94 1.46
CA SER A 154 11.46 0.50 2.61
C SER A 154 12.25 0.44 3.93
N THR A 155 11.59 0.81 5.03
CA THR A 155 12.12 0.58 6.39
C THR A 155 11.92 -0.88 6.81
N PHE A 156 10.75 -1.42 6.52
CA PHE A 156 10.37 -2.81 6.76
C PHE A 156 9.82 -3.42 5.47
N VAL A 157 10.17 -4.67 5.22
CA VAL A 157 9.62 -5.46 4.12
C VAL A 157 8.95 -6.68 4.72
N TYR A 158 7.68 -6.89 4.35
CA TYR A 158 6.91 -8.06 4.70
C TYR A 158 6.69 -8.88 3.43
N SER A 159 7.36 -10.03 3.30
CA SER A 159 7.13 -10.97 2.21
C SER A 159 6.12 -12.02 2.63
N VAL A 160 4.99 -12.10 1.93
CA VAL A 160 3.96 -13.11 2.16
C VAL A 160 4.09 -14.19 1.09
N ARG A 161 4.14 -15.45 1.51
CA ARG A 161 4.26 -16.61 0.60
C ARG A 161 3.30 -17.73 1.00
N GLY A 162 2.86 -18.50 0.01
CA GLY A 162 2.29 -19.82 0.24
C GLY A 162 3.35 -20.78 0.80
N LEU A 163 2.91 -21.91 1.34
CA LEU A 163 3.84 -22.94 1.81
C LEU A 163 4.47 -23.67 0.62
N GLU A 164 5.78 -23.95 0.70
CA GLU A 164 6.49 -24.71 -0.32
C GLU A 164 5.96 -26.14 -0.48
N SER A 165 5.41 -26.72 0.59
CA SER A 165 4.76 -28.03 0.58
C SER A 165 3.35 -28.03 0.00
N GLY A 166 2.82 -26.87 -0.40
CA GLY A 166 1.46 -26.71 -0.91
C GLY A 166 0.40 -26.45 0.16
N TYR A 167 -0.84 -26.85 -0.09
CA TYR A 167 -1.98 -26.52 0.76
C TYR A 167 -1.91 -27.21 2.14
N CYS A 168 -2.18 -26.44 3.20
CA CYS A 168 -2.40 -26.97 4.55
C CYS A 168 -3.65 -26.32 5.17
N LYS A 169 -4.49 -27.14 5.81
CA LYS A 169 -5.75 -26.68 6.46
C LYS A 169 -5.49 -25.77 7.67
N ASP A 170 -4.35 -25.92 8.32
CA ASP A 170 -4.03 -25.25 9.57
C ASP A 170 -2.99 -24.14 9.44
N ILE A 171 -2.24 -24.14 8.34
CA ILE A 171 -1.25 -23.12 8.03
C ILE A 171 -1.48 -22.68 6.58
N HIS A 172 -1.81 -21.41 6.37
CA HIS A 172 -2.14 -20.90 5.04
C HIS A 172 -0.93 -20.29 4.32
N GLY A 173 0.13 -19.97 5.06
CA GLY A 173 1.36 -19.43 4.49
C GLY A 173 2.34 -18.96 5.54
N SER A 174 3.35 -18.24 5.09
CA SER A 174 4.34 -17.59 5.92
C SER A 174 4.46 -16.10 5.61
N VAL A 175 4.86 -15.34 6.62
CA VAL A 175 5.27 -13.95 6.50
C VAL A 175 6.71 -13.84 6.98
N THR A 176 7.58 -13.32 6.13
CA THR A 176 8.96 -12.97 6.49
C THR A 176 9.05 -11.47 6.63
N GLN A 177 9.39 -10.99 7.81
CA GLN A 177 9.69 -9.60 8.09
C GLN A 177 11.21 -9.38 8.03
N SER A 178 11.66 -8.46 7.19
CA SER A 178 13.03 -7.94 7.21
C SER A 178 13.02 -6.43 7.46
N ARG A 179 14.07 -5.93 8.10
CA ARG A 179 14.29 -4.51 8.33
C ARG A 179 15.53 -4.07 7.56
N ARG A 180 15.44 -2.92 6.91
CA ARG A 180 16.62 -2.33 6.26
C ARG A 180 17.58 -1.81 7.32
N ILE A 181 18.87 -2.10 7.12
CA ILE A 181 19.98 -1.61 7.92
C ILE A 181 20.42 -0.28 7.30
N PHE A 182 20.33 0.83 8.05
CA PHE A 182 20.68 2.16 7.55
C PHE A 182 22.06 2.64 8.03
N SER A 183 22.61 2.01 9.06
CA SER A 183 23.90 2.37 9.66
C SER A 183 24.66 1.16 10.21
N VAL A 184 25.95 1.33 10.50
CA VAL A 184 26.77 0.29 11.14
C VAL A 184 26.25 -0.04 12.55
N ASP A 185 25.62 0.90 13.25
CA ASP A 185 24.99 0.64 14.55
C ASP A 185 23.67 -0.12 14.42
N ASP A 186 22.97 0.01 13.29
CA ASP A 186 21.84 -0.86 12.96
C ASP A 186 22.29 -2.30 12.72
N ILE A 187 23.54 -2.57 12.31
CA ILE A 187 24.07 -3.94 12.15
C ILE A 187 24.07 -4.68 13.49
N LYS A 188 24.39 -3.97 14.59
CA LYS A 188 24.36 -4.56 15.95
C LYS A 188 22.95 -4.92 16.40
N HIS A 189 21.93 -4.24 15.86
CA HIS A 189 20.51 -4.46 16.10
C HIS A 189 19.79 -5.09 14.91
N ALA A 190 20.56 -5.57 13.92
CA ALA A 190 20.02 -6.13 12.70
C ALA A 190 19.46 -7.50 13.04
N ASN A 191 18.17 -7.53 13.35
CA ASN A 191 17.48 -8.79 13.46
C ASN A 191 17.57 -9.49 12.10
N THR A 192 18.01 -10.75 12.14
CA THR A 192 17.85 -11.66 11.00
C THR A 192 16.39 -11.64 10.55
N PRO A 193 16.10 -11.80 9.24
CA PRO A 193 14.74 -11.85 8.75
C PRO A 193 13.92 -12.85 9.59
N SER A 194 12.90 -12.35 10.28
CA SER A 194 12.07 -13.18 11.15
C SER A 194 10.91 -13.73 10.33
N THR A 195 10.76 -15.05 10.31
CA THR A 195 9.67 -15.71 9.57
C THR A 195 8.70 -16.31 10.56
N PHE A 196 7.40 -16.11 10.32
CA PHE A 196 6.35 -16.78 11.07
C PHE A 196 5.29 -17.34 10.12
N GLN A 197 4.65 -18.42 10.56
CA GLN A 197 3.53 -19.02 9.84
C GLN A 197 2.23 -18.38 10.28
N TYR A 198 1.23 -18.40 9.42
CA TYR A 198 -0.08 -17.83 9.75
C TYR A 198 -1.25 -18.69 9.30
N LYS A 199 -2.36 -18.55 10.03
CA LYS A 199 -3.67 -19.03 9.65
C LYS A 199 -4.63 -17.85 9.52
N LEU A 200 -5.34 -17.78 8.40
CA LEU A 200 -6.45 -16.83 8.26
C LEU A 200 -7.62 -17.34 9.10
N VAL A 201 -8.18 -16.43 9.88
CA VAL A 201 -9.36 -16.66 10.71
C VAL A 201 -10.44 -15.65 10.33
N GLU A 202 -11.67 -15.85 10.80
CA GLU A 202 -12.83 -15.03 10.40
C GLU A 202 -12.59 -13.51 10.53
N HIS A 203 -11.89 -13.09 11.60
CA HIS A 203 -11.63 -11.68 11.91
C HIS A 203 -10.16 -11.25 11.74
N GLY A 204 -9.39 -11.95 10.89
CA GLY A 204 -8.03 -11.53 10.55
C GLY A 204 -7.04 -12.68 10.45
N LEU A 205 -5.90 -12.51 11.10
CA LEU A 205 -4.76 -13.42 10.96
C LEU A 205 -4.27 -13.86 12.34
N ARG A 206 -4.05 -15.16 12.51
CA ARG A 206 -3.40 -15.75 13.68
C ARG A 206 -1.97 -16.12 13.34
N ARG A 207 -1.00 -15.55 14.05
CA ARG A 207 0.40 -15.96 13.99
C ARG A 207 0.56 -17.31 14.70
N ILE A 208 1.27 -18.23 14.05
CA ILE A 208 1.66 -19.53 14.59
C ILE A 208 3.14 -19.44 14.93
N HIS A 209 3.47 -19.66 16.19
CA HIS A 209 4.85 -19.79 16.64
C HIS A 209 5.24 -21.25 16.44
N GLY A 210 6.32 -21.50 15.69
CA GLY A 210 6.91 -22.84 15.64
C GLY A 210 7.40 -23.18 17.03
N GLY A 211 6.91 -24.27 17.62
CA GLY A 211 7.35 -24.73 18.93
C GLY A 211 8.76 -25.30 18.86
N ILE A 212 9.78 -24.44 18.87
CA ILE A 212 11.14 -24.77 19.31
C ILE A 212 11.70 -23.50 19.99
N ASP A 213 11.19 -23.19 21.18
CA ASP A 213 12.02 -22.58 22.22
C ASP A 213 12.55 -23.76 23.04
N ALA A 214 13.82 -24.10 22.83
CA ALA A 214 14.62 -24.99 23.67
C ALA A 214 15.90 -24.26 24.06
#